data_AF-A0AAJ0CH11-F1
#
_entry.id   AF-A0AAJ0CH11-F1
#
_cell.length_a   1.000
_cell.length_b   1.000
_cell.length_c   1.000
_cell.angle_alpha   90.00
_cell.angle_beta   90.00
_cell.angle_gamma   90.00
#
_symmetry.space_group_name_H-M   'P 1'
#
loop_
_entity.id
_entity.type
_entity.pdbx_description
1 polymer ?
#
loop_
_entity_poly.entity_id
_entity_poly.type
_entity_poly.pdbx_seq_one_letter_code
_entity_poly.pdbx_strand_id
1 'polypeptide(L)'
;MAQLLSLHFDARLDTLHPASCPASGNGPTEFNHGSKFWMAHQQGLTLNGSLVHAGLHTRLSGTGWQTYLDDDERGFSRIGAEDMDDIGMQGIMYPRFNSALAPRSLFT
;
A
#
# COMPACT_ATOMS: atom_id res chain seq x y z
N MET A 1 10.50 -22.20 5.39
CA MET A 1 10.64 -20.93 4.66
C MET A 1 10.36 -19.80 5.63
N ALA A 2 11.25 -18.82 5.74
CA ALA A 2 11.02 -17.65 6.58
C ALA A 2 9.96 -16.76 5.90
N GLN A 3 9.00 -16.28 6.67
CA GLN A 3 7.92 -15.41 6.19
C GLN A 3 8.21 -14.00 6.69
N LEU A 4 8.26 -13.03 5.79
CA LEU A 4 8.62 -11.66 6.10
C LEU A 4 7.34 -10.82 6.20
N LEU A 5 7.13 -10.25 7.37
CA LEU A 5 6.19 -9.15 7.57
C LEU A 5 6.90 -7.85 7.22
N SER A 6 6.30 -7.03 6.36
CA SER A 6 6.87 -5.74 5.94
C SER A 6 6.05 -4.58 6.50
N LEU A 7 6.74 -3.64 7.14
CA LEU A 7 6.21 -2.32 7.47
C LEU A 7 6.89 -1.30 6.55
N HIS A 8 6.11 -0.72 5.66
CA HIS A 8 6.58 0.17 4.60
C HIS A 8 6.22 1.62 4.94
N PHE A 9 7.24 2.40 5.33
CA PHE A 9 7.10 3.84 5.57
C PHE A 9 7.35 4.61 4.27
N ASP A 10 6.30 5.14 3.66
CA ASP A 10 6.40 5.95 2.45
C ASP A 10 5.12 6.79 2.28
N ALA A 11 5.24 7.91 1.56
CA ALA A 11 4.10 8.73 1.14
C ALA A 11 3.27 8.06 0.04
N ARG A 12 3.81 7.04 -0.63
CA ARG A 12 3.22 6.31 -1.76
C ARG A 12 3.03 4.82 -1.45
N LEU A 13 2.13 4.18 -2.21
CA LEU A 13 1.83 2.76 -2.05
C LEU A 13 2.91 1.84 -2.62
N ASP A 14 3.51 2.20 -3.76
CA ASP A 14 4.42 1.33 -4.50
C ASP A 14 3.82 -0.06 -4.89
N THR A 15 2.49 -0.13 -4.97
CA THR A 15 1.68 -1.29 -5.39
C THR A 15 0.96 -1.06 -6.72
N LEU A 16 1.37 -0.06 -7.49
CA LEU A 16 0.71 0.26 -8.77
C LEU A 16 0.85 -0.90 -9.75
N HIS A 17 -0.25 -1.25 -10.39
CA HIS A 17 -0.23 -2.10 -11.58
C HIS A 17 0.72 -1.45 -12.61
N PRO A 18 1.64 -2.21 -13.24
CA PRO A 18 2.54 -1.74 -14.29
C PRO A 18 1.94 -0.78 -15.32
N ALA A 19 0.76 -1.12 -15.85
CA ALA A 19 0.03 -0.30 -16.83
C ALA A 19 -0.50 1.04 -16.28
N SER A 20 -0.63 1.18 -14.96
CA SER A 20 -1.11 2.39 -14.29
C SER A 20 0.03 3.31 -13.84
N CYS A 21 1.27 2.85 -13.94
CA CYS A 21 2.43 3.66 -13.58
C CYS A 21 2.70 4.73 -14.65
N PRO A 22 2.91 6.01 -14.26
CA PRO A 22 3.34 7.03 -15.20
C PRO A 22 4.63 6.57 -15.88
N ALA A 23 4.64 6.55 -17.22
CA ALA A 23 5.84 6.18 -17.95
C ALA A 23 6.98 7.13 -17.60
N SER A 24 8.11 6.57 -17.14
CA SER A 24 9.36 7.33 -17.11
C SER A 24 9.88 7.50 -18.54
N GLY A 25 10.77 8.46 -18.78
CA GLY A 25 11.16 8.91 -20.13
C GLY A 25 11.66 7.83 -21.11
N ASN A 26 11.87 6.59 -20.66
CA ASN A 26 12.27 5.44 -21.48
C ASN A 26 11.09 4.52 -21.88
N GLY A 27 9.84 4.93 -21.64
CA GLY A 27 8.63 4.13 -21.90
C GLY A 27 8.14 3.34 -20.68
N PRO A 28 6.97 2.70 -20.78
CA PRO A 28 6.41 1.92 -19.68
C PRO A 28 7.26 0.66 -19.42
N THR A 29 7.71 0.48 -18.17
CA THR A 29 8.37 -0.74 -17.71
C THR A 29 7.55 -1.38 -16.59
N GLU A 30 7.46 -2.71 -16.59
CA GLU A 30 6.75 -3.44 -15.53
C GLU A 30 7.40 -3.26 -14.16
N PHE A 31 8.73 -3.25 -14.14
CA PHE A 31 9.50 -2.95 -12.95
C PHE A 31 9.85 -1.46 -12.92
N ASN A 32 9.29 -0.75 -11.94
CA ASN A 32 9.54 0.66 -11.70
C ASN A 32 9.37 0.97 -10.20
N HIS A 33 9.64 2.21 -9.78
CA HIS A 33 9.61 2.56 -8.36
C HIS A 33 8.22 2.38 -7.72
N GLY A 34 7.15 2.54 -8.50
CA GLY A 34 5.77 2.47 -8.04
C GLY A 34 5.13 1.09 -8.12
N SER A 35 5.80 0.09 -8.70
CA SER A 35 5.25 -1.28 -8.88
C SER A 35 5.97 -2.35 -8.05
N LYS A 36 6.85 -1.96 -7.12
CA LYS A 36 7.71 -2.90 -6.36
C LYS A 36 6.91 -3.97 -5.62
N PHE A 37 5.92 -3.58 -4.83
CA PHE A 37 5.12 -4.52 -4.03
C PHE A 37 4.07 -5.25 -4.87
N TRP A 38 3.61 -4.65 -5.96
CA TRP A 38 2.81 -5.34 -6.96
C TRP A 38 3.55 -6.56 -7.52
N MET A 39 4.80 -6.34 -7.96
CA MET A 39 5.65 -7.39 -8.52
C MET A 39 6.03 -8.44 -7.47
N ALA A 40 6.34 -8.01 -6.24
CA ALA A 40 6.65 -8.94 -5.14
C ALA A 40 5.46 -9.86 -4.84
N HIS A 41 4.23 -9.33 -4.83
CA HIS A 41 3.03 -10.14 -4.66
C HIS A 41 2.83 -11.14 -5.80
N GLN A 42 2.98 -10.70 -7.06
CA GLN A 42 2.83 -11.58 -8.21
C GLN A 42 3.87 -12.73 -8.25
N GLN A 43 5.04 -12.51 -7.66
CA GLN A 43 6.08 -13.53 -7.53
C GLN A 43 5.92 -14.41 -6.28
N GLY A 44 4.86 -14.23 -5.49
CA GLY A 44 4.62 -14.99 -4.26
C GLY A 44 5.62 -14.67 -3.13
N LEU A 45 6.27 -13.51 -3.19
CA LEU A 45 7.25 -13.07 -2.20
C LEU A 45 6.61 -12.35 -1.00
N THR A 46 5.34 -11.95 -1.13
CA THR A 46 4.51 -11.45 -0.03
C THR A 46 3.38 -12.43 0.23
N LEU A 47 3.04 -12.63 1.50
CA LEU A 47 1.83 -13.35 1.88
C LEU A 47 0.65 -12.37 1.99
N ASN A 48 -0.56 -12.89 1.85
CA ASN A 48 -1.76 -12.09 2.09
C ASN A 48 -1.72 -11.57 3.55
N GLY A 49 -1.90 -10.27 3.73
CA GLY A 49 -1.81 -9.64 5.04
C GLY A 49 -0.39 -9.39 5.56
N SER A 50 0.67 -9.60 4.77
CA SER A 50 2.06 -9.45 5.23
C SER A 50 2.68 -8.08 4.97
N LEU A 51 1.90 -7.08 4.57
CA LEU A 51 2.37 -5.72 4.27
C LEU A 51 1.46 -4.67 4.90
N VAL A 52 2.09 -3.69 5.56
CA VAL A 52 1.45 -2.52 6.15
C VAL A 52 2.14 -1.27 5.57
N HIS A 53 1.38 -0.39 4.93
CA HIS A 53 1.83 0.94 4.54
C HIS A 53 1.60 1.94 5.67
N ALA A 54 2.58 2.78 5.96
CA ALA A 54 2.47 3.85 6.96
C ALA A 54 2.98 5.18 6.40
N GLY A 55 2.17 6.23 6.51
CA GLY A 55 2.53 7.58 6.07
C GLY A 55 1.98 7.99 4.71
N LEU A 56 0.94 7.29 4.23
CA LEU A 56 0.36 7.58 2.92
C LEU A 56 -0.25 8.97 2.88
N HIS A 57 0.15 9.76 1.90
CA HIS A 57 -0.34 11.14 1.71
C HIS A 57 -0.52 11.49 0.22
N THR A 58 -0.16 10.58 -0.69
CA THR A 58 -0.26 10.82 -2.14
C THR A 58 -1.60 10.34 -2.71
N ARG A 59 -2.16 11.14 -3.63
CA ARG A 59 -3.32 10.77 -4.44
C ARG A 59 -3.04 9.50 -5.24
N LEU A 60 -4.04 8.62 -5.35
CA LEU A 60 -3.99 7.47 -6.24
C LEU A 60 -3.67 7.87 -7.68
N SER A 61 -2.84 7.08 -8.35
CA SER A 61 -2.62 7.19 -9.79
C SER A 61 -3.85 6.69 -10.55
N GLY A 62 -4.06 7.23 -11.76
CA GLY A 62 -5.20 6.85 -12.61
C GLY A 62 -6.48 7.62 -12.28
N THR A 63 -7.63 7.08 -12.68
CA THR A 63 -8.94 7.76 -12.59
C THR A 63 -9.88 7.15 -11.55
N GLY A 64 -9.43 6.18 -10.76
CA GLY A 64 -10.29 5.46 -9.82
C GLY A 64 -9.54 4.82 -8.66
N TRP A 65 -10.21 3.88 -7.99
CA TRP A 65 -9.78 3.27 -6.73
C TRP A 65 -9.10 1.91 -6.90
N GLN A 66 -8.77 1.52 -8.14
CA GLN A 66 -8.35 0.15 -8.45
C GLN A 66 -7.15 -0.31 -7.60
N THR A 67 -6.15 0.56 -7.39
CA THR A 67 -4.99 0.21 -6.54
C THR A 67 -5.38 -0.13 -5.11
N TYR A 68 -6.37 0.55 -4.53
CA TYR A 68 -6.84 0.20 -3.19
C TYR A 68 -7.61 -1.12 -3.18
N LEU A 69 -8.45 -1.37 -4.18
CA LEU A 69 -9.17 -2.64 -4.30
C LEU A 69 -8.20 -3.81 -4.45
N ASP A 70 -7.15 -3.60 -5.25
CA ASP A 70 -6.06 -4.54 -5.44
C ASP A 70 -5.33 -4.79 -4.10
N ASP A 71 -4.95 -3.75 -3.37
CA ASP A 71 -4.29 -3.90 -2.07
C ASP A 71 -5.19 -4.58 -1.03
N ASP A 72 -6.49 -4.33 -1.06
CA ASP A 72 -7.46 -4.98 -0.17
C ASP A 72 -7.61 -6.48 -0.45
N GLU A 73 -7.65 -6.87 -1.72
CA GLU A 73 -7.67 -8.30 -2.12
C GLU A 73 -6.40 -9.04 -1.64
N ARG A 74 -5.27 -8.32 -1.61
CA ARG A 74 -3.97 -8.79 -1.10
C ARG A 74 -3.86 -8.75 0.43
N GLY A 75 -4.86 -8.19 1.11
CA GLY A 75 -4.88 -7.98 2.56
C GLY A 75 -3.89 -6.93 3.07
N PHE A 76 -3.38 -6.06 2.19
CA PHE A 76 -2.42 -5.05 2.59
C PHE A 76 -3.12 -3.95 3.39
N SER A 77 -2.55 -3.64 4.56
CA SER A 77 -3.07 -2.61 5.46
C SER A 77 -2.42 -1.26 5.18
N ARG A 78 -3.12 -0.17 5.50
CA ARG A 78 -2.69 1.20 5.19
C ARG A 78 -3.00 2.12 6.36
N ILE A 79 -2.02 2.96 6.73
CA ILE A 79 -2.14 4.03 7.72
C ILE A 79 -1.84 5.34 6.99
N GLY A 80 -2.84 6.22 6.89
CA GLY A 80 -2.68 7.55 6.30
C GLY A 80 -1.78 8.44 7.15
N ALA A 81 -1.15 9.44 6.54
CA ALA A 81 -0.36 10.42 7.29
C ALA A 81 -1.21 11.19 8.31
N GLU A 82 -2.47 11.47 7.97
CA GLU A 82 -3.43 12.11 8.87
C GLU A 82 -3.79 11.19 10.05
N ASP A 83 -3.97 9.88 9.79
CA ASP A 83 -4.22 8.90 10.86
C ASP A 83 -3.01 8.81 11.81
N MET A 84 -1.78 8.99 11.30
CA MET A 84 -0.57 8.98 12.11
C MET A 84 -0.51 10.14 13.12
N ASP A 85 -1.02 11.31 12.75
CA ASP A 85 -1.11 12.46 13.63
C ASP A 85 -2.10 12.19 14.79
N ASP A 86 -3.23 11.52 14.50
CA ASP A 86 -4.25 11.18 15.49
C ASP A 86 -3.81 10.06 16.45
N ILE A 87 -3.20 8.99 15.93
CA ILE A 87 -2.84 7.81 16.73
C ILE A 87 -1.48 7.95 17.42
N GLY A 88 -0.63 8.86 16.93
CA GLY A 88 0.72 9.11 17.40
C GLY A 88 1.68 7.91 17.24
N MET A 89 2.93 8.11 17.65
CA MET A 89 4.00 7.10 17.50
C MET A 89 3.64 5.73 18.09
N GLN A 90 2.96 5.69 19.24
CA GLN A 90 2.57 4.41 19.85
C GLN A 90 1.55 3.65 19.01
N GLY A 91 0.59 4.36 18.39
CA GLY A 91 -0.39 3.74 17.49
C GLY A 91 0.25 3.17 16.23
N ILE A 92 1.33 3.79 15.75
CA ILE A 92 2.10 3.32 14.59
C ILE A 92 2.95 2.09 14.93
N MET A 93 3.61 2.10 16.10
CA MET A 93 4.50 1.00 16.56
C MET A 93 3.72 -0.25 16.97
N TYR A 94 2.57 -0.06 17.59
CA TYR A 94 1.69 -1.13 18.03
C TYR A 94 0.32 -0.98 17.37
N PRO A 95 0.26 -1.14 16.05
CA PRO A 95 -1.01 -1.04 15.35
C PRO A 95 -1.89 -2.15 15.89
N ARG A 96 -2.85 -1.77 16.74
CA ARG A 96 -3.95 -2.65 17.08
C ARG A 96 -4.77 -2.73 15.80
N PHE A 97 -4.55 -3.78 15.01
CA PHE A 97 -5.45 -4.15 13.92
C PHE A 97 -6.79 -4.61 14.52
N ASN A 98 -7.47 -3.66 15.16
CA ASN A 98 -8.86 -3.77 15.51
C ASN A 98 -9.61 -3.57 14.19
N SER A 99 -10.62 -4.39 13.94
CA SER A 99 -11.46 -4.34 12.74
C SER A 99 -12.12 -2.95 12.46
N ALA A 100 -11.93 -1.98 13.35
CA ALA A 100 -12.25 -0.56 13.17
C ALA A 100 -11.34 0.21 12.19
N LEU A 101 -10.19 -0.36 11.80
CA LEU A 101 -9.31 0.17 10.73
C LEU A 101 -9.43 -0.61 9.41
N ALA A 102 -10.41 -1.53 9.32
CA ALA A 102 -10.90 -1.97 8.01
C ALA A 102 -11.28 -0.72 7.19
N PRO A 103 -11.07 -0.74 5.86
CA PRO A 103 -11.17 0.45 5.03
C PRO A 103 -12.47 1.19 5.37
N ARG A 104 -12.33 2.36 5.99
CA ARG A 104 -13.42 3.33 6.00
C ARG A 104 -13.61 3.66 4.53
N SER A 105 -14.66 3.09 3.95
CA SER A 105 -15.27 3.57 2.72
C SER A 105 -15.55 5.06 2.95
N LEU A 106 -14.61 5.90 2.53
CA LEU A 106 -14.75 7.35 2.50
C LEU A 106 -15.69 7.68 1.35
N PHE A 107 -17.00 7.56 1.61
CA PHE A 107 -17.99 8.32 0.87
C PHE A 107 -18.00 9.74 1.43
N THR A 108 -17.28 10.63 0.74
CA THR A 108 -17.74 11.96 0.36
C THR A 108 -17.13 12.31 -0.99
#